data_AF-A0A6G0UD92-F1
#
_entry.id   AF-A0A6G0UD92-F1
#
_cell.length_a   1.000
_cell.length_b   1.000
_cell.length_c   1.000
_cell.angle_alpha   90.00
_cell.angle_beta   90.00
_cell.angle_gamma   90.00
#
_symmetry.space_group_name_H-M   'P 1'
#
loop_
_entity.id
_entity.type
_entity.pdbx_description
1 polymer ?
#
loop_
_entity_poly.entity_id
_entity_poly.type
_entity_poly.pdbx_seq_one_letter_code
_entity_poly.pdbx_strand_id
1 'polypeptide(L)'
;MMNKLAQQGDNPLLTEERKKCTFDTDVLATIFQGSERAFRRRREIYQYYLQHKELHDPEPIEFMDRFHRIENAERKLLSWKKHAETLIPDKHPEDMHTFVNYIFQNDGFPLGLHNVMAIPTILNNADEEQAAEWLPKAMNLEFISTYAQTELGHGTNLRKL
;
A
#
# COMPACT_ATOMS: atom_id res chain seq x y z
N MET A 1 28.36 -11.43 -0.24
CA MET A 1 28.31 -10.58 -1.46
C MET A 1 27.80 -9.20 -1.06
N MET A 2 28.24 -8.14 -1.75
CA MET A 2 27.80 -6.76 -1.50
C MET A 2 26.34 -6.56 -1.94
N ASN A 3 25.97 -7.08 -3.11
CA ASN A 3 24.58 -7.21 -3.50
C ASN A 3 23.91 -8.38 -2.76
N LYS A 4 22.86 -8.11 -1.99
CA LYS A 4 22.11 -9.11 -1.20
C LYS A 4 20.93 -9.72 -1.96
N LEU A 5 20.67 -9.29 -3.19
CA LEU A 5 19.57 -9.77 -4.03
C LEU A 5 19.96 -10.91 -4.97
N ALA A 6 21.25 -11.25 -5.06
CA ALA A 6 21.73 -12.39 -5.85
C ALA A 6 21.31 -13.72 -5.21
N GLN A 7 20.70 -14.59 -6.01
CA GLN A 7 20.16 -15.88 -5.61
C GLN A 7 20.67 -17.00 -6.53
N GLN A 8 20.65 -18.23 -6.02
CA GLN A 8 20.96 -19.40 -6.83
C GLN A 8 19.86 -19.61 -7.88
N GLY A 9 20.25 -19.82 -9.13
CA GLY A 9 19.31 -20.01 -10.24
C GLY A 9 18.92 -18.71 -10.96
N ASP A 10 19.44 -17.55 -10.54
CA ASP A 10 19.30 -16.30 -11.27
C ASP A 10 19.84 -16.40 -12.70
N ASN A 11 19.30 -15.57 -13.60
CA ASN A 11 19.86 -15.38 -14.93
C ASN A 11 21.37 -15.00 -14.81
N PRO A 12 22.27 -15.69 -15.54
CA PRO A 12 23.71 -15.42 -15.45
C PRO A 12 24.10 -13.97 -15.75
N LEU A 13 23.43 -13.30 -16.69
CA LEU A 13 23.70 -11.89 -17.02
C LEU A 13 23.37 -10.97 -15.85
N LEU A 14 22.22 -11.20 -15.20
CA LEU A 14 21.83 -10.44 -14.01
C LEU A 14 22.78 -10.71 -12.84
N THR A 15 23.23 -11.96 -12.71
CA THR A 15 24.21 -12.36 -11.69
C THR A 15 25.56 -11.67 -11.91
N GLU A 16 26.01 -11.55 -13.16
CA GLU A 16 27.24 -10.84 -13.50
C GLU A 16 27.17 -9.37 -13.11
N GLU A 17 26.06 -8.68 -13.43
CA GLU A 17 25.86 -7.29 -13.04
C GLU A 17 25.79 -7.12 -11.52
N ARG A 18 25.10 -8.02 -10.80
CA ARG A 18 25.04 -7.99 -9.32
C ARG A 18 26.42 -8.16 -8.67
N LYS A 19 27.32 -8.93 -9.28
CA LYS A 19 28.70 -9.12 -8.78
C LYS A 19 29.56 -7.85 -8.89
N LYS A 20 29.24 -6.95 -9.81
CA LYS A 20 29.94 -5.66 -9.98
C LYS A 20 29.60 -4.64 -8.88
N CYS A 21 28.61 -4.93 -8.04
CA CYS A 21 28.16 -4.04 -6.95
C CYS A 21 29.27 -3.81 -5.91
N THR A 22 29.62 -2.54 -5.69
CA THR A 22 30.71 -2.11 -4.79
C THR A 22 30.25 -1.65 -3.41
N PHE A 23 28.95 -1.71 -3.14
CA PHE A 23 28.34 -1.28 -1.87
C PHE A 23 27.33 -2.31 -1.37
N ASP A 24 27.07 -2.31 -0.06
CA ASP A 24 26.07 -3.18 0.55
C ASP A 24 24.66 -2.68 0.20
N THR A 25 23.88 -3.48 -0.52
CA THR A 25 22.53 -3.08 -0.96
C THR A 25 21.55 -2.94 0.19
N ASP A 26 21.79 -3.61 1.32
CA ASP A 26 20.91 -3.49 2.49
C ASP A 26 21.18 -2.18 3.21
N VAL A 27 22.45 -1.77 3.30
CA VAL A 27 22.81 -0.44 3.82
C VAL A 27 22.18 0.66 2.95
N LEU A 28 22.27 0.53 1.63
CA LEU A 28 21.61 1.49 0.72
C LEU A 28 20.08 1.49 0.90
N ALA A 29 19.47 0.31 1.02
CA ALA A 29 18.03 0.20 1.22
C ALA A 29 17.59 0.81 2.56
N THR A 30 18.33 0.58 3.65
CA THR A 30 18.09 1.23 4.95
C THR A 30 18.13 2.75 4.84
N ILE A 31 19.08 3.31 4.08
CA ILE A 31 19.14 4.76 3.81
C ILE A 31 17.86 5.22 3.09
N PHE A 32 17.41 4.51 2.05
CA PHE A 32 16.19 4.87 1.32
C PHE A 32 14.91 4.70 2.13
N GLN A 33 14.86 3.74 3.05
CA GLN A 33 13.71 3.58 3.96
C GLN A 33 13.76 4.55 5.15
N GLY A 34 14.86 5.30 5.33
CA GLY A 34 15.03 6.27 6.41
C GLY A 34 15.32 5.66 7.79
N SER A 35 15.14 4.35 7.98
CA SER A 35 15.51 3.65 9.21
C SER A 35 15.68 2.15 9.02
N GLU A 36 16.49 1.54 9.91
CA GLU A 36 16.68 0.08 9.95
C GLU A 36 15.36 -0.65 10.27
N ARG A 37 14.52 -0.05 11.14
CA ARG A 37 13.19 -0.57 11.45
C ARG A 37 12.35 -0.68 10.18
N ALA A 38 12.23 0.41 9.42
CA ALA A 38 11.39 0.48 8.22
C ALA A 38 11.88 -0.51 7.16
N PHE A 39 13.19 -0.62 6.95
CA PHE A 39 13.77 -1.61 6.04
C PHE A 39 13.48 -3.06 6.45
N ARG A 40 13.72 -3.40 7.72
CA ARG A 40 13.42 -4.73 8.25
C ARG A 40 11.93 -5.07 8.11
N ARG A 41 11.04 -4.15 8.50
CA ARG A 41 9.59 -4.34 8.39
C ARG A 41 9.13 -4.51 6.94
N ARG A 42 9.67 -3.71 6.01
CA ARG A 42 9.40 -3.88 4.58
C ARG A 42 9.74 -5.28 4.09
N ARG A 43 10.88 -5.84 4.50
CA ARG A 43 11.26 -7.22 4.15
C ARG A 43 10.34 -8.26 4.80
N GLU A 44 10.02 -8.11 6.08
CA GLU A 44 9.11 -9.02 6.79
C GLU A 44 7.72 -9.04 6.13
N ILE A 45 7.16 -7.87 5.82
CA ILE A 45 5.88 -7.73 5.14
C ILE A 45 5.92 -8.33 3.74
N TYR A 46 7.00 -8.10 2.98
CA TYR A 46 7.16 -8.68 1.64
C TYR A 46 7.24 -10.21 1.68
N GLN A 47 8.01 -10.78 2.61
CA GLN A 47 8.07 -12.23 2.77
C GLN A 47 6.73 -12.83 3.19
N TYR A 48 6.00 -12.16 4.09
CA TYR A 48 4.64 -12.56 4.43
C TYR A 48 3.74 -12.52 3.20
N TYR A 49 3.74 -11.43 2.44
CA TYR A 49 2.98 -11.31 1.20
C TYR A 49 3.26 -12.47 0.24
N LEU A 50 4.54 -12.81 -0.02
CA LEU A 50 4.90 -13.91 -0.92
C LEU A 50 4.35 -15.28 -0.50
N GLN A 51 4.14 -15.50 0.81
CA GLN A 51 3.65 -16.78 1.35
C GLN A 51 2.13 -16.93 1.28
N HIS A 52 1.36 -15.85 1.04
CA HIS A 52 -0.09 -15.83 1.09
C HIS A 52 -0.69 -15.54 -0.29
N LYS A 53 -0.99 -16.60 -1.04
CA LYS A 53 -1.45 -16.53 -2.45
C LYS A 53 -2.77 -15.77 -2.62
N GLU A 54 -3.62 -15.77 -1.60
CA GLU A 54 -4.87 -15.03 -1.54
C GLU A 54 -4.69 -13.50 -1.58
N LEU A 55 -3.46 -13.01 -1.37
CA LEU A 55 -3.10 -11.60 -1.52
C LEU A 55 -2.62 -11.27 -2.93
N HIS A 56 -2.37 -12.27 -3.78
CA HIS A 56 -1.83 -12.10 -5.12
C HIS A 56 -2.96 -11.99 -6.14
N ASP A 57 -2.62 -11.49 -7.32
CA ASP A 57 -3.51 -11.57 -8.47
C ASP A 57 -3.61 -13.02 -8.95
N PRO A 58 -4.81 -13.53 -9.26
CA PRO A 58 -5.00 -14.91 -9.72
C PRO A 58 -4.39 -15.15 -11.12
N GLU A 59 -4.27 -14.07 -11.90
CA GLU A 59 -3.67 -14.05 -13.23
C GLU A 59 -3.05 -12.66 -13.48
N PRO A 60 -2.23 -12.47 -14.53
CA PRO A 60 -1.75 -11.15 -14.91
C PRO A 60 -2.90 -10.16 -15.12
N ILE A 61 -2.79 -8.96 -14.54
CA ILE A 61 -3.84 -7.92 -14.60
C ILE A 61 -4.18 -7.51 -16.05
N GLU A 62 -3.25 -7.71 -16.98
CA GLU A 62 -3.39 -7.45 -18.41
C GLU A 62 -4.48 -8.31 -19.06
N PHE A 63 -4.83 -9.45 -18.46
CA PHE A 63 -5.92 -10.33 -18.92
C PHE A 63 -7.26 -10.04 -18.23
N MET A 64 -7.28 -9.17 -17.23
CA MET A 64 -8.50 -8.77 -16.53
C MET A 64 -9.11 -7.54 -17.20
N ASP A 65 -10.41 -7.64 -17.52
CA ASP A 65 -11.20 -6.46 -17.85
C ASP A 65 -11.43 -5.56 -16.63
N ARG A 66 -12.04 -4.39 -16.83
CA ARG A 66 -12.23 -3.40 -15.77
C ARG A 66 -13.05 -3.92 -14.59
N PHE A 67 -14.11 -4.70 -14.84
CA PHE A 67 -14.96 -5.21 -13.77
C PHE A 67 -14.23 -6.30 -12.98
N HIS A 68 -13.56 -7.21 -13.69
CA HIS A 68 -12.75 -8.23 -13.05
C HIS A 68 -11.64 -7.62 -12.18
N ARG A 69 -10.98 -6.53 -12.62
CA ARG A 69 -10.00 -5.82 -11.79
C ARG A 69 -10.61 -5.27 -10.49
N ILE A 70 -11.82 -4.70 -10.57
CA ILE A 70 -12.53 -4.18 -9.39
C ILE A 70 -12.87 -5.32 -8.43
N GLU A 71 -13.47 -6.41 -8.92
CA GLU A 71 -13.81 -7.58 -8.11
C GLU A 71 -12.57 -8.22 -7.45
N ASN A 72 -11.47 -8.32 -8.22
CA ASN A 72 -10.21 -8.82 -7.69
C ASN A 72 -9.61 -7.89 -6.62
N ALA A 73 -9.71 -6.57 -6.79
CA ALA A 73 -9.29 -5.60 -5.76
C ALA A 73 -10.14 -5.71 -4.49
N GLU A 74 -11.46 -5.88 -4.60
CA GLU A 74 -12.35 -6.10 -3.45
C GLU A 74 -12.02 -7.40 -2.71
N ARG A 75 -11.79 -8.49 -3.45
CA ARG A 75 -11.33 -9.77 -2.89
C ARG A 75 -10.02 -9.61 -2.12
N LYS A 76 -9.02 -8.96 -2.72
CA LYS A 76 -7.72 -8.69 -2.08
C LYS A 76 -7.86 -7.79 -0.85
N LEU A 77 -8.81 -6.84 -0.85
CA LEU A 77 -9.08 -5.97 0.31
C LEU A 77 -9.59 -6.74 1.52
N LEU A 78 -10.50 -7.69 1.30
CA LEU A 78 -10.98 -8.56 2.39
C LEU A 78 -9.85 -9.43 2.95
N SER A 79 -9.02 -10.01 2.07
CA SER A 79 -7.83 -10.73 2.50
C SER A 79 -6.89 -9.81 3.31
N TRP A 80 -6.53 -8.65 2.76
CA TRP A 80 -5.67 -7.68 3.42
C TRP A 80 -6.16 -7.33 4.82
N LYS A 81 -7.45 -7.02 5.00
CA LYS A 81 -8.00 -6.67 6.32
C LYS A 81 -7.75 -7.77 7.35
N LYS A 82 -8.02 -9.03 6.99
CA LYS A 82 -7.77 -10.19 7.85
C LYS A 82 -6.29 -10.37 8.18
N HIS A 83 -5.41 -10.25 7.19
CA HIS A 83 -3.98 -10.45 7.38
C HIS A 83 -3.32 -9.29 8.14
N ALA A 84 -3.77 -8.06 7.94
CA ALA A 84 -3.26 -6.87 8.60
C ALA A 84 -3.43 -6.93 10.13
N GLU A 85 -4.58 -7.45 10.61
CA GLU A 85 -4.83 -7.65 12.05
C GLU A 85 -3.77 -8.55 12.72
N THR A 86 -3.22 -9.51 11.98
CA THR A 86 -2.20 -10.44 12.50
C THR A 86 -0.78 -9.91 12.27
N LEU A 87 -0.50 -9.36 11.09
CA LEU A 87 0.85 -8.93 10.69
C LEU A 87 1.26 -7.58 11.28
N ILE A 88 0.27 -6.70 11.53
CA ILE A 88 0.45 -5.31 11.97
C ILE A 88 -0.63 -4.97 13.03
N PRO A 89 -0.62 -5.65 14.19
CA PRO A 89 -1.67 -5.51 15.20
C PRO A 89 -1.73 -4.10 15.82
N ASP A 90 -0.60 -3.38 15.83
CA ASP A 90 -0.51 -1.99 16.30
C ASP A 90 -0.99 -0.97 15.25
N LYS A 91 -1.37 -1.44 14.04
CA LYS A 91 -1.80 -0.62 12.90
C LYS A 91 -0.78 0.48 12.54
N HIS A 92 0.52 0.21 12.68
CA HIS A 92 1.57 1.19 12.35
C HIS A 92 1.39 1.74 10.91
N PRO A 93 1.23 3.06 10.71
CA PRO A 93 0.81 3.62 9.42
C PRO A 93 1.72 3.28 8.24
N GLU A 94 3.05 3.33 8.43
CA GLU A 94 4.03 3.04 7.37
C GLU A 94 4.02 1.57 6.96
N ASP A 95 3.79 0.67 7.92
CA ASP A 95 3.71 -0.77 7.68
C ASP A 95 2.42 -1.09 6.93
N MET A 96 1.30 -0.48 7.32
CA MET A 96 0.02 -0.61 6.65
C MET A 96 0.09 -0.11 5.20
N HIS A 97 0.72 1.05 4.99
CA HIS A 97 0.95 1.60 3.66
C HIS A 97 1.83 0.68 2.81
N THR A 98 2.93 0.17 3.38
CA THR A 98 3.82 -0.78 2.71
C THR A 98 3.08 -2.05 2.30
N PHE A 99 2.22 -2.59 3.17
CA PHE A 99 1.48 -3.82 2.89
C PHE A 99 0.44 -3.62 1.79
N VAL A 100 -0.31 -2.51 1.81
CA VAL A 100 -1.24 -2.12 0.73
C VAL A 100 -0.51 -1.99 -0.60
N ASN A 101 0.66 -1.35 -0.63
CA ASN A 101 1.42 -1.15 -1.87
C ASN A 101 1.85 -2.47 -2.53
N TYR A 102 2.21 -3.50 -1.73
CA TYR A 102 2.54 -4.82 -2.28
C TYR A 102 1.33 -5.53 -2.89
N ILE A 103 0.14 -5.35 -2.33
CA ILE A 103 -1.09 -6.05 -2.73
C ILE A 103 -1.75 -5.38 -3.93
N PHE A 104 -1.87 -4.06 -3.92
CA PHE A 104 -2.70 -3.32 -4.89
C PHE A 104 -1.90 -2.64 -5.99
N GLN A 105 -0.59 -2.43 -5.76
CA GLN A 105 0.30 -1.78 -6.73
C GLN A 105 -0.32 -0.48 -7.27
N ASN A 106 -0.37 -0.30 -8.59
CA ASN A 106 -0.79 0.96 -9.23
C ASN A 106 -2.24 0.98 -9.76
N ASP A 107 -2.99 -0.12 -9.70
CA ASP A 107 -4.35 -0.23 -10.28
C ASP A 107 -5.45 0.34 -9.37
N GLY A 108 -5.07 0.85 -8.19
CA GLY A 108 -5.98 1.40 -7.19
C GLY A 108 -6.70 0.31 -6.38
N PHE A 109 -7.47 0.74 -5.38
CA PHE A 109 -8.28 -0.15 -4.53
C PHE A 109 -9.43 0.62 -3.87
N PRO A 110 -10.48 -0.07 -3.39
CA PRO A 110 -11.73 0.58 -2.94
C PRO A 110 -11.57 1.59 -1.80
N LEU A 111 -10.54 1.46 -0.96
CA LEU A 111 -10.27 2.37 0.16
C LEU A 111 -9.18 3.42 -0.12
N GLY A 112 -8.73 3.55 -1.37
CA GLY A 112 -7.67 4.49 -1.73
C GLY A 112 -7.99 5.93 -1.28
N LEU A 113 -9.07 6.51 -1.80
CA LEU A 113 -9.49 7.88 -1.43
C LEU A 113 -10.05 7.98 -0.01
N HIS A 114 -10.60 6.90 0.53
CA HIS A 114 -11.02 6.87 1.93
C HIS A 114 -9.83 7.14 2.85
N ASN A 115 -8.72 6.42 2.64
CA ASN A 115 -7.53 6.53 3.46
C ASN A 115 -6.73 7.81 3.18
N VAL A 116 -6.52 8.14 1.90
CA VAL A 116 -5.58 9.23 1.54
C VAL A 116 -6.20 10.63 1.55
N MET A 117 -7.54 10.73 1.52
CA MET A 117 -8.23 12.03 1.47
C MET A 117 -9.36 12.16 2.49
N ALA A 118 -10.27 11.19 2.58
CA ALA A 118 -11.45 11.33 3.44
C ALA A 118 -11.08 11.39 4.94
N ILE A 119 -10.29 10.43 5.43
CA ILE A 119 -9.82 10.42 6.82
C ILE A 119 -9.02 11.69 7.16
N PRO A 120 -8.01 12.11 6.37
CA PRO A 120 -7.32 13.38 6.60
C PRO A 120 -8.24 14.61 6.60
N THR A 121 -9.29 14.62 5.77
CA THR A 121 -10.24 15.74 5.74
C THR A 121 -11.02 15.82 7.04
N ILE A 122 -11.51 14.69 7.56
CA ILE A 122 -12.18 14.65 8.88
C ILE A 122 -11.20 15.11 9.96
N LEU A 123 -9.97 14.55 9.99
CA LEU A 123 -8.98 14.86 11.02
C LEU A 123 -8.59 16.35 11.07
N ASN A 124 -8.47 17.01 9.92
CA ASN A 124 -7.95 18.38 9.85
C ASN A 124 -9.03 19.46 9.82
N ASN A 125 -10.26 19.14 9.39
CA ASN A 125 -11.30 20.14 9.15
C ASN A 125 -12.55 19.98 10.02
N ALA A 126 -12.72 18.85 10.72
CA ALA A 126 -13.84 18.65 11.63
C ALA A 126 -13.60 19.39 12.96
N ASP A 127 -14.67 19.87 13.58
CA ASP A 127 -14.62 20.28 14.98
C ASP A 127 -14.53 19.07 15.93
N GLU A 128 -14.40 19.32 17.24
CA GLU A 128 -14.21 18.25 18.23
C GLU A 128 -15.39 17.26 18.30
N GLU A 129 -16.62 17.73 18.19
CA GLU A 129 -17.82 16.88 18.26
C GLU A 129 -17.92 16.00 17.02
N GLN A 130 -17.69 16.60 15.85
CA GLN A 130 -17.64 15.94 14.55
C GLN A 130 -16.52 14.90 14.46
N ALA A 131 -15.32 15.25 14.91
CA ALA A 131 -14.17 14.34 14.92
C ALA A 131 -14.42 13.16 15.87
N ALA A 132 -14.97 13.40 17.06
CA ALA A 132 -15.31 12.34 18.02
C ALA A 132 -16.34 11.34 17.48
N GLU A 133 -17.30 11.81 16.67
CA GLU A 133 -18.32 10.96 16.06
C GLU A 133 -17.81 10.21 14.82
N TRP A 134 -17.14 10.89 13.88
CA TRP A 134 -16.86 10.32 12.56
C TRP A 134 -15.47 9.72 12.39
N LEU A 135 -14.45 10.24 13.07
CA LEU A 135 -13.08 9.75 12.88
C LEU A 135 -12.92 8.29 13.33
N PRO A 136 -13.42 7.86 14.51
CA PRO A 136 -13.33 6.45 14.92
C PRO A 136 -14.06 5.52 13.94
N LYS A 137 -15.25 5.93 13.47
CA LYS A 137 -16.07 5.16 12.52
C LYS A 137 -15.37 5.01 11.17
N ALA A 138 -14.74 6.07 10.66
CA ALA A 138 -13.93 6.00 9.44
C ALA A 138 -12.72 5.07 9.62
N MET A 139 -11.96 5.22 10.70
CA MET A 139 -10.79 4.39 11.01
C MET A 139 -11.12 2.90 11.21
N ASN A 140 -12.33 2.60 11.68
CA ASN A 140 -12.83 1.23 11.84
C ASN A 140 -13.53 0.67 10.59
N LEU A 141 -13.60 1.45 9.51
CA LEU A 141 -14.29 1.10 8.26
C LEU A 141 -15.78 0.76 8.48
N GLU A 142 -16.45 1.47 9.39
CA GLU A 142 -17.92 1.39 9.57
C GLU A 142 -18.67 2.02 8.39
N PHE A 143 -18.01 2.91 7.66
CA PHE A 143 -18.45 3.42 6.37
C PHE A 143 -17.26 3.62 5.43
N ILE A 144 -17.54 3.68 4.13
CA ILE A 144 -16.56 4.03 3.10
C ILE A 144 -16.90 5.44 2.61
N SER A 145 -15.88 6.26 2.35
CA SER A 145 -16.03 7.67 1.99
C SER A 145 -14.93 8.09 1.02
N THR A 146 -15.08 9.28 0.46
CA THR A 146 -14.17 9.88 -0.51
C THR A 146 -14.11 11.40 -0.30
N TYR A 147 -13.25 12.08 -1.06
CA TYR A 147 -13.17 13.53 -1.11
C TYR A 147 -13.69 14.03 -2.45
N ALA A 148 -14.94 14.49 -2.47
CA ALA A 148 -15.63 14.93 -3.67
C ALA A 148 -15.54 16.45 -3.83
N GLN A 149 -14.46 16.93 -4.44
CA GLN A 149 -14.24 18.37 -4.69
C GLN A 149 -14.37 18.74 -6.18
N THR A 150 -13.75 17.98 -7.07
CA THR A 150 -13.70 18.30 -8.50
C THR A 150 -15.06 18.04 -9.15
N GLU A 151 -15.56 19.02 -9.90
CA GLU A 151 -16.76 18.94 -10.72
C GLU A 151 -16.42 18.74 -12.21
N LEU A 152 -17.43 18.47 -13.03
CA LEU A 152 -17.25 18.26 -14.48
C LEU A 152 -16.60 19.47 -15.17
N GLY A 153 -16.95 20.70 -14.76
CA GLY A 153 -16.44 21.95 -15.34
C GLY A 153 -15.34 22.63 -14.54
N HIS A 154 -15.05 22.16 -13.31
CA HIS A 154 -14.25 22.88 -12.33
C HIS A 154 -13.36 21.93 -11.53
N GLY A 155 -12.08 22.29 -11.36
CA GLY A 155 -11.16 21.52 -10.52
C GLY A 155 -10.03 22.36 -9.97
N THR A 156 -9.39 23.17 -10.83
CA THR A 156 -8.26 24.03 -10.41
C THR A 156 -8.72 25.28 -9.66
N ASN A 157 -9.82 25.91 -10.08
CA ASN A 157 -10.30 27.16 -9.47
C ASN A 157 -11.43 26.90 -8.47
N LEU A 158 -11.06 26.66 -7.21
CA LEU A 158 -12.01 26.38 -6.13
C LEU A 158 -13.03 27.50 -5.87
N ARG A 159 -12.75 28.74 -6.29
CA ARG A 159 -13.67 29.87 -6.16
C ARG A 159 -14.78 29.89 -7.22
N LYS A 160 -14.71 28.99 -8.20
CA LYS A 160 -15.66 28.84 -9.29
C LYS A 160 -16.30 27.44 -9.32
N LEU A 161 -16.20 26.68 -8.23
CA LEU A 161 -17.05 25.51 -8.03
C LEU A 161 -18.51 25.99 -8.03
#